data_AF-A0A972R297-F1
#
_entry.id   AF-A0A972R297-F1
#
_cell.length_a   1.000
_cell.length_b   1.000
_cell.length_c   1.000
_cell.angle_alpha   90.00
_cell.angle_beta   90.00
_cell.angle_gamma   90.00
#
_symmetry.space_group_name_H-M   'P 1'
#
loop_
_entity.id
_entity.type
_entity.pdbx_description
1 polymer ?
#
loop_
_entity_poly.entity_id
_entity_poly.type
_entity_poly.pdbx_seq_one_letter_code
_entity_poly.pdbx_strand_id
1 'polypeptide(L)' 'MPAGNDFTAIAAGDFHSLVLKADGSLVGWGWNNYGQTDVPAGNDFTAIAAGGDRSLALKADGSLVEWGWKTYGQTL' A
#
# COMPACT_ATOMS: atom_id res chain seq x y z
N MET A 1 -1.23 14.89 -2.02
CA MET A 1 0.03 14.41 -2.61
C MET A 1 1.09 14.48 -1.52
N PRO A 2 1.81 13.38 -1.20
CA PRO A 2 2.85 13.40 -0.19
C PRO A 2 3.99 14.34 -0.61
N ALA A 3 4.56 15.05 0.36
CA ALA A 3 5.70 15.94 0.20
C ALA A 3 6.91 15.32 0.89
N GLY A 4 8.10 15.49 0.30
CA GLY A 4 9.33 14.89 0.79
C GLY A 4 10.19 14.37 -0.36
N ASN A 5 11.34 13.81 -0.01
CA ASN A 5 12.32 13.22 -0.92
C ASN A 5 12.87 11.88 -0.38
N ASP A 6 12.17 11.29 0.59
CA ASP A 6 12.53 10.05 1.27
C ASP A 6 11.72 8.85 0.75
N PHE A 7 11.22 8.90 -0.48
CA PHE A 7 10.48 7.81 -1.12
C PHE A 7 11.41 6.87 -1.87
N THR A 8 11.22 5.56 -1.72
CA THR A 8 12.05 4.52 -2.32
C THR A 8 11.32 3.70 -3.38
N ALA A 9 9.99 3.62 -3.32
CA ALA A 9 9.18 2.97 -4.34
C ALA A 9 7.81 3.65 -4.49
N ILE A 10 7.18 3.45 -5.65
CA ILE A 10 5.82 3.92 -5.97
C ILE A 10 5.02 2.78 -6.59
N ALA A 11 3.70 2.78 -6.37
CA ALA A 11 2.75 1.93 -7.09
C ALA A 11 1.48 2.71 -7.41
N ALA A 12 0.88 2.45 -8.57
CA ALA A 12 -0.35 3.11 -9.03
C ALA A 12 -1.43 2.06 -9.30
N GLY A 13 -2.59 2.21 -8.67
CA GLY A 13 -3.82 1.51 -9.03
C GLY A 13 -4.64 2.31 -10.05
N ASP A 14 -5.92 1.98 -10.21
CA ASP A 14 -6.78 2.67 -11.19
C ASP A 14 -7.04 4.12 -10.77
N PHE A 15 -7.29 4.34 -9.47
CA PHE A 15 -7.64 5.65 -8.92
C PHE A 15 -6.91 6.02 -7.61
N HIS A 16 -5.94 5.21 -7.18
CA HIS A 16 -5.10 5.48 -6.01
C HIS A 16 -3.62 5.32 -6.34
N SER A 17 -2.79 5.85 -5.45
CA SER A 17 -1.34 5.74 -5.52
C SER A 17 -0.78 5.45 -4.14
N LEU A 18 0.32 4.70 -4.12
CA LEU A 18 1.06 4.31 -2.93
C LEU A 18 2.53 4.72 -3.09
N VAL A 19 3.16 5.12 -2.01
CA VAL A 19 4.62 5.23 -1.89
C VAL A 19 5.12 4.44 -0.69
N LEU A 20 6.31 3.87 -0.85
CA LEU A 20 7.13 3.35 0.24
C LEU A 20 8.19 4.40 0.59
N LYS A 21 8.32 4.70 1.88
CA LYS A 21 9.34 5.60 2.41
C LYS A 21 10.61 4.81 2.78
N ALA A 22 11.75 5.49 2.82
CA ALA A 22 13.04 4.92 3.21
C ALA A 22 13.06 4.41 4.66
N ASP A 23 12.18 4.95 5.51
CA ASP A 23 11.96 4.47 6.88
C ASP A 23 11.13 3.18 6.95
N GLY A 24 10.64 2.67 5.80
CA GLY A 24 9.83 1.45 5.70
C GLY A 24 8.33 1.67 5.88
N SER A 25 7.85 2.91 6.07
CA SER A 25 6.42 3.23 6.19
C SER A 25 5.76 3.53 4.84
N LEU A 26 4.42 3.47 4.81
CA LEU A 26 3.63 3.64 3.60
C LEU A 26 2.81 4.94 3.63
N VAL A 27 2.58 5.52 2.46
CA VAL A 27 1.60 6.59 2.27
C VAL A 27 0.75 6.30 1.04
N GLY A 28 -0.57 6.39 1.20
CA GLY A 28 -1.54 6.26 0.12
C GLY A 28 -2.33 7.55 -0.12
N TRP A 29 -2.72 7.81 -1.35
CA TRP A 29 -3.65 8.90 -1.70
C TRP A 29 -4.47 8.58 -2.94
N GLY A 30 -5.58 9.30 -3.13
CA GLY A 30 -6.52 9.10 -4.23
C GLY A 30 -7.88 8.59 -3.74
N TRP A 31 -8.53 7.77 -4.56
CA TRP A 31 -9.82 7.19 -4.26
C TRP A 31 -9.72 6.14 -3.15
N ASN A 32 -10.67 6.16 -2.21
CA ASN A 32 -10.60 5.33 -0.99
C ASN A 32 -11.94 4.68 -0.60
N ASN A 33 -12.89 4.52 -1.53
CA ASN A 33 -14.20 3.95 -1.17
C ASN A 33 -14.10 2.48 -0.69
N TYR A 34 -12.99 1.80 -0.97
CA TYR A 34 -12.73 0.44 -0.52
C TYR A 34 -11.55 0.34 0.45
N GLY A 35 -11.08 1.47 0.98
CA GLY A 35 -9.94 1.50 1.89
C GLY A 35 -8.58 1.34 1.18
N GLN A 36 -8.47 1.57 -0.13
CA GLN A 36 -7.22 1.42 -0.88
C GLN A 36 -6.07 2.29 -0.37
N THR A 37 -6.39 3.44 0.23
CA THR A 37 -5.42 4.37 0.83
C THR A 37 -5.32 4.25 2.35
N ASP A 38 -6.11 3.36 2.97
CA ASP A 38 -6.00 3.02 4.40
C ASP A 38 -4.81 2.09 4.63
N VAL A 39 -3.61 2.61 4.35
CA VAL A 39 -2.38 1.83 4.39
C VAL A 39 -2.12 1.26 5.79
N PRO A 40 -1.61 0.02 5.90
CA PRO A 40 -1.24 -0.55 7.19
C PRO A 40 -0.21 0.31 7.93
N ALA A 41 -0.43 0.51 9.24
CA ALA A 41 0.56 1.14 10.10
C ALA A 41 1.79 0.23 10.26
N GLY A 42 2.97 0.82 10.31
CA GLY A 42 4.22 0.09 10.43
C GLY A 42 5.34 0.76 9.65
N ASN A 43 6.53 0.21 9.80
CA ASN A 43 7.75 0.67 9.16
C ASN A 43 8.66 -0.50 8.75
N ASP A 44 8.06 -1.70 8.61
CA ASP A 44 8.70 -2.95 8.27
C ASP A 44 8.45 -3.36 6.81
N PHE A 45 7.96 -2.45 5.96
CA PHE A 45 7.66 -2.75 4.55
C PHE A 45 8.90 -2.57 3.66
N THR A 46 9.03 -3.45 2.66
CA THR A 46 10.18 -3.52 1.75
C THR A 46 9.78 -3.41 0.28
N ALA A 47 8.52 -3.71 -0.06
CA ALA A 47 7.99 -3.54 -1.41
C ALA A 47 6.47 -3.28 -1.36
N ILE A 48 5.96 -2.65 -2.41
CA ILE A 48 4.54 -2.35 -2.61
C ILE A 48 4.08 -2.73 -4.01
N ALA A 49 2.81 -3.11 -4.14
CA ALA A 49 2.11 -3.31 -5.40
C ALA A 49 0.67 -2.78 -5.29
N ALA A 50 0.12 -2.31 -6.39
CA ALA A 50 -1.27 -1.89 -6.50
C ALA A 50 -1.93 -2.58 -7.71
N GLY A 51 -3.11 -3.15 -7.49
CA GLY A 51 -4.06 -3.52 -8.55
C GLY A 51 -5.11 -2.42 -8.72
N GLY A 52 -6.20 -2.70 -9.44
CA GLY A 52 -7.24 -1.69 -9.71
C GLY A 52 -7.76 -1.02 -8.43
N ASP A 53 -8.33 -1.84 -7.54
CA ASP A 53 -8.89 -1.39 -6.25
C ASP A 53 -8.24 -2.07 -5.04
N ARG A 54 -7.05 -2.65 -5.21
CA ARG A 54 -6.36 -3.44 -4.18
C ARG A 54 -4.92 -3.02 -4.06
N SER A 55 -4.35 -3.29 -2.90
CA SER A 55 -2.99 -2.92 -2.54
C SER A 55 -2.35 -4.05 -1.76
N LEU A 56 -1.07 -4.31 -2.02
CA LEU A 56 -0.27 -5.28 -1.28
C LEU A 56 1.07 -4.67 -0.86
N ALA A 57 1.59 -5.11 0.27
CA ALA A 57 2.93 -4.81 0.72
C ALA A 57 3.64 -6.06 1.23
N LEU A 58 4.95 -6.16 0.92
CA LEU A 58 5.84 -7.17 1.46
C LEU A 58 6.55 -6.62 2.69
N LYS A 59 6.48 -7.36 3.80
CA LYS A 59 7.20 -7.06 5.03
C LYS A 59 8.61 -7.63 5.01
N ALA A 60 9.49 -7.06 5.83
CA ALA A 60 10.88 -7.48 5.98
C ALA A 60 11.02 -8.93 6.50
N ASP A 61 10.00 -9.43 7.21
CA ASP A 61 9.93 -10.83 7.66
C ASP A 61 9.48 -11.82 6.55
N GLY A 62 9.20 -11.33 5.35
CA GLY A 62 8.75 -12.11 4.21
C GLY A 62 7.23 -12.32 4.14
N SER A 63 6.45 -11.83 5.10
CA SER A 63 5.00 -11.90 5.07
C SER A 63 4.37 -10.82 4.18
N LEU A 64 3.14 -11.05 3.73
CA LEU A 64 2.37 -10.12 2.90
C LEU A 64 1.19 -9.55 3.69
N VAL A 65 0.86 -8.29 3.41
CA VAL A 65 -0.39 -7.65 3.85
C VAL A 65 -1.13 -7.12 2.63
N GLU A 66 -2.41 -7.45 2.52
CA GLU A 66 -3.33 -6.95 1.47
C GLU A 66 -4.40 -6.06 2.09
N TRP A 67 -4.75 -4.99 1.40
CA TRP A 67 -5.86 -4.09 1.75
C TRP A 67 -6.53 -3.50 0.49
N GLY A 68 -7.65 -2.80 0.67
CA GLY A 68 -8.51 -2.33 -0.41
C GLY A 68 -9.76 -3.21 -0.60
N TRP A 69 -10.25 -3.32 -1.84
CA TRP A 69 -11.46 -4.07 -2.19
C TRP A 69 -11.37 -5.53 -1.74
N LYS A 70 -12.16 -5.86 -0.71
CA LYS A 70 -12.36 -7.22 -0.24
C LYS A 70 -13.42 -7.89 -1.10
N THR A 71 -13.03 -8.77 -2.01
CA THR A 71 -13.95 -9.82 -2.44
C THR A 71 -14.30 -10.65 -1.22
N TYR A 72 -15.58 -10.73 -0.85
CA TYR A 72 -16.09 -11.68 0.14
C TYR A 72 -15.49 -13.07 -0.16
N GLY A 73 -14.49 -13.51 0.63
CA GLY A 73 -13.88 -14.84 0.46
C GLY A 73 -12.36 -14.98 0.42
N GLN A 74 -11.56 -13.97 0.77
CA GLN A 74 -10.14 -14.22 1.10
C GLN A 74 -9.89 -14.05 2.59
N THR A 75 -10.07 -15.16 3.30
CA THR A 75 -9.34 -15.44 4.53
C THR A 75 -8.07 -16.17 4.08
N LEU A 76 -6.89 -15.59 4.34
CA LEU A 76 -5.63 -16.32 4.35
C LEU A 76 -5.61 -17.27 5.55
#